data_AF-A0A7X2XX78-F1
#
_entry.id   AF-A0A7X2XX78-F1
#
_cell.length_a   1.000
_cell.length_b   1.000
_cell.length_c   1.000
_cell.angle_alpha   90.00
_cell.angle_beta   90.00
_cell.angle_gamma   90.00
#
_symmetry.space_group_name_H-M   'P 1'
#
loop_
_entity.id
_entity.type
_entity.pdbx_description
1 polymer ?
#
loop_
_entity_poly.entity_id
_entity_poly.type
_entity_poly.pdbx_seq_one_letter_code
_entity_poly.pdbx_strand_id
1 'polypeptide(L)'
;MADKGNARQAAILFEQLGDYQDAHEKAVANRELADAQDRENLKAQQAQQYNNAMAAFGKGDLNTAGNLFAQLGDYQDAKQKLALVQNAVAQSQQQAQAQNYERAYQTTLARANHAQRSADLRLALNDLAQFGDYKDAKQQLADLQTKLPGLLANEQSQKRARSRRNKRIAIIAGIVVVLLVVIGGGFAYHAHTVSALNKQVTVQRQANASSFNKLPSNTQQDIKDMLATYHGNVNDYTYTLKQKTANYNIVTYKFVGPDHSKDILPTSGTRTYNQTAISHQ
;
A
#
# COMPACT_ATOMS: atom_id res chain seq x y z
N MET A 1 -13.43 39.15 -39.00
CA MET A 1 -12.26 38.70 -38.23
C MET A 1 -11.05 39.37 -38.83
N ALA A 2 -10.59 40.49 -38.26
CA ALA A 2 -9.32 41.10 -38.67
C ALA A 2 -8.21 40.20 -38.15
N ASP A 3 -7.38 39.68 -39.06
CA ASP A 3 -6.33 38.72 -38.75
C ASP A 3 -5.35 39.31 -37.73
N LYS A 4 -5.14 38.61 -36.62
CA LYS A 4 -4.27 39.02 -35.49
C LYS A 4 -2.82 39.24 -35.92
N GLY A 5 -2.40 38.52 -36.96
CA GLY A 5 -1.12 38.73 -37.63
C GLY A 5 -1.07 40.06 -38.39
N ASN A 6 -2.20 40.52 -38.92
CA ASN A 6 -2.26 41.65 -39.85
C ASN A 6 -2.01 42.99 -39.15
N ALA A 7 -2.62 43.29 -38.00
CA ALA A 7 -2.41 44.57 -37.33
C ALA A 7 -0.97 44.73 -36.80
N ARG A 8 -0.41 43.71 -36.15
CA ARG A 8 0.95 43.80 -35.60
C ARG A 8 2.01 43.79 -36.71
N GLN A 9 1.80 43.03 -37.78
CA GLN A 9 2.67 43.06 -38.97
C GLN A 9 2.52 44.38 -39.73
N ALA A 10 1.31 44.92 -39.87
CA ALA A 10 1.08 46.22 -40.48
C ALA A 10 1.78 47.34 -39.71
N ALA A 11 1.76 47.30 -38.37
CA ALA A 11 2.53 48.25 -37.56
C ALA A 11 4.02 48.21 -37.90
N ILE A 12 4.62 47.01 -37.99
CA ILE A 12 6.04 46.83 -38.35
C ILE A 12 6.32 47.33 -39.77
N LEU A 13 5.44 47.04 -40.73
CA LEU A 13 5.59 47.48 -42.12
C LEU A 13 5.48 49.00 -42.24
N PHE A 14 4.57 49.64 -41.49
CA PHE A 14 4.48 51.10 -41.44
C PHE A 14 5.70 51.73 -40.77
N GLU A 15 6.29 51.12 -39.74
CA GLU A 15 7.57 51.59 -39.18
C GLU A 15 8.71 51.51 -40.19
N GLN A 16 8.73 50.48 -41.05
CA GLN A 16 9.74 50.32 -42.09
C GLN A 16 9.64 51.35 -43.23
N LEU A 17 8.48 52.00 -43.39
CA LEU A 17 8.30 53.05 -44.40
C LEU A 17 8.92 54.39 -43.99
N GLY A 18 9.30 54.60 -42.72
CA GLY A 18 10.05 55.81 -42.31
C GLY A 18 9.31 57.11 -42.60
N ASP A 19 9.89 57.99 -43.43
CA ASP A 19 9.46 59.38 -43.65
C ASP A 19 8.23 59.54 -44.58
N TYR A 20 7.52 58.46 -44.91
CA TYR A 20 6.27 58.58 -45.65
C TYR A 20 5.22 59.31 -44.81
N GLN A 21 4.49 60.23 -45.44
CA GLN A 21 3.67 61.29 -44.83
C GLN A 21 2.70 60.84 -43.73
N ASP A 22 2.27 59.57 -43.72
CA ASP A 22 1.34 59.00 -42.74
C ASP A 22 1.83 57.69 -42.08
N ALA A 23 3.06 57.27 -42.36
CA ALA A 23 3.57 55.96 -41.94
C ALA A 23 3.66 55.83 -40.42
N HIS A 24 4.16 56.86 -39.72
CA HIS A 24 4.24 56.85 -38.26
C HIS A 24 2.86 56.76 -37.58
N GLU A 25 1.89 57.55 -38.05
CA GLU A 25 0.52 57.56 -37.51
C GLU A 25 -0.15 56.19 -37.69
N LYS A 26 0.01 55.58 -38.88
CA LYS A 26 -0.51 54.23 -39.15
C LYS A 26 0.18 53.16 -38.31
N ALA A 27 1.48 53.28 -38.05
CA ALA A 27 2.19 52.34 -37.18
C ALA A 27 1.63 52.36 -35.74
N VAL A 28 1.42 53.55 -35.18
CA VAL A 28 0.83 53.73 -33.84
C VAL A 28 -0.59 53.16 -33.79
N ALA A 29 -1.46 53.53 -34.73
CA ALA A 29 -2.84 53.05 -34.78
C ALA A 29 -2.92 51.51 -34.87
N ASN A 30 -2.05 50.89 -35.66
CA ASN A 30 -1.99 49.43 -35.78
C ASN A 30 -1.44 48.74 -34.52
N ARG A 31 -0.50 49.36 -33.81
CA ARG A 31 0.00 48.85 -32.52
C ARG A 31 -1.10 48.88 -31.46
N GLU A 32 -1.82 50.00 -31.34
CA GLU A 32 -2.93 50.14 -30.40
C GLU A 32 -4.05 49.13 -30.68
N LEU A 33 -4.35 48.89 -31.96
CA LEU A 33 -5.31 47.87 -32.39
C LEU A 33 -4.84 46.45 -31.99
N ALA A 34 -3.57 46.12 -32.22
CA ALA A 34 -3.02 44.83 -31.84
C ALA A 34 -3.06 44.63 -30.31
N ASP A 35 -2.67 45.64 -29.52
CA ASP A 35 -2.71 45.56 -28.06
C ASP A 35 -4.16 45.46 -27.53
N ALA A 36 -5.13 46.12 -28.17
CA ALA A 36 -6.54 45.98 -27.85
C ALA A 36 -7.05 44.55 -28.10
N GLN A 37 -6.68 43.96 -29.24
CA GLN A 37 -7.02 42.58 -29.57
C GLN A 37 -6.37 41.58 -28.60
N ASP A 38 -5.12 41.80 -28.21
CA ASP A 38 -4.42 40.96 -27.22
C ASP A 38 -5.13 41.01 -25.85
N ARG A 39 -5.56 42.19 -25.41
CA ARG A 39 -6.37 42.35 -24.18
C ARG A 39 -7.70 41.62 -24.27
N GLU A 40 -8.40 41.68 -25.41
CA GLU A 40 -9.67 40.98 -25.61
C GLU A 40 -9.48 39.45 -25.58
N ASN A 41 -8.44 38.95 -26.26
CA ASN A 41 -8.10 37.53 -26.27
C ASN A 41 -7.75 37.02 -24.87
N LEU A 42 -6.98 37.79 -24.10
CA LEU A 42 -6.65 37.45 -22.72
C LEU A 42 -7.92 37.33 -21.86
N LYS A 43 -8.85 38.29 -21.99
CA LYS A 43 -10.15 38.23 -21.28
C LYS A 43 -10.97 37.01 -21.67
N ALA A 44 -11.01 36.65 -22.96
CA ALA A 44 -11.72 35.46 -23.43
C ALA A 44 -11.11 34.17 -22.88
N GLN A 45 -9.77 34.08 -22.84
CA GLN A 45 -9.06 32.93 -22.26
C GLN A 45 -9.32 32.81 -20.76
N GLN A 46 -9.27 33.92 -20.01
CA GLN A 46 -9.59 33.94 -18.58
C GLN A 46 -11.05 33.53 -18.32
N ALA A 47 -12.00 34.01 -19.13
CA ALA A 47 -13.41 33.61 -19.02
C ALA A 47 -13.58 32.09 -19.24
N GLN A 48 -12.92 31.53 -20.25
CA GLN A 48 -12.96 30.09 -20.52
C GLN A 48 -12.33 29.28 -19.38
N GLN A 49 -11.16 29.69 -18.87
CA GLN A 49 -10.51 29.03 -17.73
C GLN A 49 -11.38 29.09 -16.48
N TYR A 50 -12.03 30.22 -16.22
CA TYR A 50 -12.94 30.39 -15.09
C TYR A 50 -14.14 29.44 -15.19
N ASN A 51 -14.76 29.31 -16.37
CA ASN A 51 -15.85 28.36 -16.59
C ASN A 51 -15.40 26.91 -16.37
N ASN A 52 -14.18 26.56 -16.82
CA ASN A 52 -13.61 25.24 -16.58
C ASN A 52 -13.35 24.99 -15.07
N ALA A 53 -12.84 26.00 -14.36
CA ALA A 53 -12.60 25.93 -12.92
C ALA A 53 -13.92 25.70 -12.14
N MET A 54 -14.97 26.43 -12.52
CA MET A 54 -16.30 26.27 -11.95
C MET A 54 -16.90 24.89 -12.26
N ALA A 55 -16.73 24.37 -13.47
CA ALA A 55 -17.18 23.04 -13.84
C ALA A 55 -16.46 21.94 -13.05
N ALA A 56 -15.14 22.08 -12.82
CA ALA A 56 -14.37 21.17 -11.98
C ALA A 56 -14.83 21.24 -10.51
N PHE A 57 -15.03 22.46 -9.99
CA PHE A 57 -15.52 22.69 -8.63
C PHE A 57 -16.89 22.05 -8.39
N GLY A 58 -17.84 22.25 -9.32
CA GLY A 58 -19.18 21.65 -9.24
C GLY A 58 -19.20 20.13 -9.31
N LYS A 59 -18.17 19.50 -9.91
CA LYS A 59 -17.99 18.04 -9.93
C LYS A 59 -17.27 17.50 -8.69
N GLY A 60 -16.80 18.36 -7.80
CA GLY A 60 -15.97 17.98 -6.66
C GLY A 60 -14.52 17.64 -7.02
N ASP A 61 -14.06 17.95 -8.24
CA ASP A 61 -12.64 17.81 -8.61
C ASP A 61 -11.86 19.03 -8.07
N LEU A 62 -11.62 19.00 -6.77
CA LEU A 62 -10.97 20.09 -6.02
C LEU A 62 -9.52 20.34 -6.49
N ASN A 63 -8.83 19.31 -6.99
CA ASN A 63 -7.46 19.46 -7.49
C ASN A 63 -7.44 20.28 -8.78
N THR A 64 -8.26 19.90 -9.76
CA THR A 64 -8.36 20.63 -11.03
C THR A 64 -8.91 22.04 -10.79
N ALA A 65 -9.94 22.18 -9.95
CA ALA A 65 -10.51 23.49 -9.62
C ALA A 65 -9.48 24.42 -8.97
N GLY A 66 -8.70 23.93 -7.99
CA GLY A 66 -7.66 24.70 -7.31
C GLY A 66 -6.57 25.20 -8.25
N ASN A 67 -6.09 24.33 -9.14
CA ASN A 67 -5.07 24.72 -10.14
C ASN A 67 -5.58 25.80 -11.09
N LEU A 68 -6.81 25.66 -11.59
CA LEU A 68 -7.38 26.64 -12.52
C LEU A 68 -7.69 27.98 -11.84
N PHE A 69 -8.24 27.98 -10.62
CA PHE A 69 -8.43 29.23 -9.86
C PHE A 69 -7.12 29.91 -9.49
N ALA A 70 -6.06 29.15 -9.19
CA ALA A 70 -4.74 29.72 -8.95
C ALA A 70 -4.15 30.42 -10.19
N GLN A 71 -4.34 29.85 -11.39
CA GLN A 71 -3.90 30.45 -12.65
C GLN A 71 -4.66 31.74 -13.00
N LEU A 72 -5.92 31.83 -12.59
CA LEU A 72 -6.78 32.99 -12.83
C LEU A 72 -6.41 34.22 -11.99
N GLY A 73 -5.72 34.04 -10.87
CA GLY A 73 -5.28 35.14 -10.01
C GLY A 73 -6.44 36.05 -9.60
N ASP A 74 -6.33 37.34 -9.92
CA ASP A 74 -7.34 38.38 -9.60
C ASP A 74 -8.55 38.43 -10.55
N TYR A 75 -8.69 37.47 -11.47
CA TYR A 75 -9.85 37.44 -12.36
C TYR A 75 -11.14 37.12 -11.58
N GLN A 76 -12.08 38.07 -11.57
CA GLN A 76 -13.36 37.95 -10.86
C GLN A 76 -13.19 37.59 -9.38
N ASP A 77 -13.83 36.52 -8.92
CA ASP A 77 -13.77 36.01 -7.54
C ASP A 77 -12.88 34.75 -7.43
N ALA A 78 -11.97 34.53 -8.38
CA ALA A 78 -11.11 33.35 -8.42
C ALA A 78 -10.27 33.16 -7.14
N LYS A 79 -9.77 34.24 -6.53
CA LYS A 79 -9.07 34.18 -5.23
C LYS A 79 -9.95 33.64 -4.11
N GLN A 80 -11.19 34.11 -4.02
CA GLN A 80 -12.15 33.66 -3.01
C GLN A 80 -12.49 32.18 -3.24
N LYS A 81 -12.71 31.77 -4.49
CA LYS A 81 -12.99 30.37 -4.83
C LYS A 81 -11.79 29.45 -4.57
N LEU A 82 -10.57 29.91 -4.84
CA LEU A 82 -9.36 29.18 -4.47
C LEU A 82 -9.29 28.93 -2.97
N ALA A 83 -9.58 29.93 -2.15
CA ALA A 83 -9.62 29.77 -0.69
C ALA A 83 -10.69 28.75 -0.26
N LEU A 84 -11.88 28.78 -0.89
CA LEU A 84 -12.92 27.77 -0.64
C LEU A 84 -12.46 26.35 -0.99
N VAL A 85 -11.80 26.17 -2.14
CA VAL A 85 -11.22 24.89 -2.55
C VAL A 85 -10.18 24.41 -1.55
N GLN A 86 -9.25 25.27 -1.15
CA GLN A 86 -8.19 24.93 -0.19
C GLN A 86 -8.77 24.50 1.16
N ASN A 87 -9.80 25.21 1.64
CA ASN A 87 -10.52 24.84 2.87
C ASN A 87 -11.21 23.47 2.74
N ALA A 88 -11.88 23.21 1.61
CA ALA A 88 -12.54 21.93 1.37
C ALA A 88 -11.52 20.76 1.32
N VAL A 89 -10.36 20.97 0.69
CA VAL A 89 -9.26 19.99 0.67
C VAL A 89 -8.74 19.73 2.09
N ALA A 90 -8.48 20.78 2.86
CA ALA A 90 -8.01 20.65 4.24
C ALA A 90 -9.00 19.90 5.13
N GLN A 91 -10.29 20.22 5.03
CA GLN A 91 -11.34 19.50 5.78
C GLN A 91 -11.43 18.03 5.39
N SER A 92 -11.38 17.71 4.09
CA SER A 92 -11.37 16.34 3.60
C SER A 92 -10.16 15.55 4.13
N GLN A 93 -8.97 16.17 4.13
CA GLN A 93 -7.77 15.55 4.69
C GLN A 93 -7.88 15.32 6.20
N GLN A 94 -8.41 16.27 6.97
CA GLN A 94 -8.63 16.10 8.40
C GLN A 94 -9.61 14.95 8.70
N GLN A 95 -10.70 14.86 7.93
CA GLN A 95 -11.67 13.76 8.07
C GLN A 95 -11.03 12.41 7.73
N ALA A 96 -10.25 12.33 6.65
CA ALA A 96 -9.53 11.12 6.27
C ALA A 96 -8.51 10.70 7.34
N GLN A 97 -7.78 11.65 7.93
CA GLN A 97 -6.86 11.38 9.04
C GLN A 97 -7.60 10.86 10.27
N ALA A 98 -8.73 11.47 10.65
CA ALA A 98 -9.55 11.00 11.76
C ALA A 98 -10.08 9.57 11.54
N GLN A 99 -10.55 9.26 10.32
CA GLN A 99 -10.99 7.92 9.95
C GLN A 99 -9.87 6.89 9.97
N ASN A 100 -8.66 7.27 9.52
CA ASN A 100 -7.49 6.40 9.57
C ASN A 100 -7.06 6.12 11.01
N TYR A 101 -7.09 7.15 11.86
CA TYR A 101 -6.78 7.02 13.28
C TYR A 101 -7.79 6.10 14.00
N GLU A 102 -9.08 6.26 13.71
CA GLU A 102 -10.14 5.36 14.17
C GLU A 102 -9.90 3.91 13.72
N ARG A 103 -9.62 3.70 12.43
CA ARG A 103 -9.38 2.36 11.90
C ARG A 103 -8.16 1.71 12.55
N ALA A 104 -7.09 2.46 12.80
CA ALA A 104 -5.90 1.97 13.49
C ALA A 104 -6.21 1.55 14.93
N TYR A 105 -7.03 2.34 15.64
CA TYR A 105 -7.51 2.02 16.98
C TYR A 105 -8.29 0.70 17.00
N GLN A 106 -9.33 0.58 16.15
CA GLN A 106 -10.17 -0.61 16.07
C GLN A 106 -9.38 -1.87 15.69
N THR A 107 -8.44 -1.75 14.76
CA THR A 107 -7.60 -2.86 14.31
C THR A 107 -6.71 -3.36 15.45
N THR A 108 -6.12 -2.43 16.20
CA THR A 108 -5.26 -2.75 17.35
C THR A 108 -6.06 -3.42 18.46
N LEU A 109 -7.26 -2.91 18.75
CA LEU A 109 -8.17 -3.47 19.73
C LEU A 109 -8.62 -4.88 19.35
N ALA A 110 -8.97 -5.11 18.08
CA ALA A 110 -9.35 -6.43 17.58
C ALA A 110 -8.19 -7.44 17.72
N ARG A 111 -6.97 -7.05 17.30
CA ARG A 111 -5.77 -7.88 17.45
C ARG A 111 -5.49 -8.24 18.91
N ALA A 112 -5.64 -7.29 19.83
CA ALA A 112 -5.48 -7.55 21.26
C ALA A 112 -6.55 -8.53 21.77
N ASN A 113 -7.81 -8.35 21.37
CA ASN A 113 -8.91 -9.23 21.78
C ASN A 113 -8.78 -10.67 21.24
N HIS A 114 -8.22 -10.83 20.04
CA HIS A 114 -8.04 -12.13 19.40
C HIS A 114 -6.67 -12.77 19.68
N ALA A 115 -5.82 -12.15 20.48
CA ALA A 115 -4.50 -12.68 20.80
C ALA A 115 -4.61 -14.01 21.57
N GLN A 116 -4.06 -15.07 20.97
CA GLN A 116 -4.02 -16.42 21.57
C GLN A 116 -2.71 -16.70 22.31
N ARG A 117 -1.68 -15.88 22.07
CA ARG A 117 -0.38 -15.99 22.72
C ARG A 117 -0.10 -14.76 23.56
N SER A 118 0.63 -14.95 24.65
CA SER A 118 1.02 -13.88 25.56
C SER A 118 1.89 -12.81 24.87
N ALA A 119 2.75 -13.23 23.94
CA ALA A 119 3.59 -12.33 23.13
C ALA A 119 2.76 -11.43 22.21
N ASP A 120 1.76 -12.00 21.51
CA ASP A 120 0.90 -11.26 20.59
C ASP A 120 0.07 -10.22 21.34
N LEU A 121 -0.46 -10.59 22.51
CA LEU A 121 -1.21 -9.68 23.38
C LEU A 121 -0.32 -8.52 23.88
N ARG A 122 0.93 -8.80 24.28
CA ARG A 122 1.86 -7.74 24.72
C ARG A 122 2.17 -6.74 23.61
N LEU A 123 2.38 -7.21 22.39
CA LEU A 123 2.60 -6.33 21.23
C LEU A 123 1.37 -5.44 20.98
N ALA A 124 0.18 -6.04 20.97
CA ALA A 124 -1.05 -5.29 20.74
C ALA A 124 -1.36 -4.28 21.87
N LEU A 125 -1.01 -4.60 23.12
CA LEU A 125 -1.12 -3.66 24.25
C LEU A 125 -0.17 -2.47 24.13
N ASN A 126 1.06 -2.69 23.65
CA ASN A 126 2.01 -1.60 23.39
C ASN A 126 1.47 -0.66 22.30
N ASP A 127 0.98 -1.23 21.21
CA ASP A 127 0.37 -0.45 20.13
C ASP A 127 -0.89 0.29 20.63
N LEU A 128 -1.71 -0.33 21.50
CA LEU A 128 -2.89 0.30 22.08
C LEU A 128 -2.54 1.47 23.01
N ALA A 129 -1.41 1.39 23.71
CA ALA A 129 -0.94 2.47 24.59
C ALA A 129 -0.63 3.77 23.82
N GLN A 130 -0.27 3.68 22.54
CA GLN A 130 0.01 4.85 21.69
C GLN A 130 -1.23 5.72 21.46
N PHE A 131 -2.43 5.17 21.65
CA PHE A 131 -3.68 5.91 21.50
C PHE A 131 -4.00 6.83 22.69
N GLY A 132 -3.30 6.69 23.82
CA GLY A 132 -3.43 7.59 24.96
C GLY A 132 -4.87 7.76 25.46
N ASP A 133 -5.35 9.01 25.49
CA ASP A 133 -6.72 9.38 25.89
C ASP A 133 -7.76 9.27 24.78
N TYR A 134 -7.40 8.65 23.65
CA TYR A 134 -8.34 8.46 22.57
C TYR A 134 -9.43 7.45 22.96
N LYS A 135 -10.68 7.91 23.00
CA LYS A 135 -11.86 7.13 23.38
C LYS A 135 -11.64 6.38 24.71
N ASP A 136 -11.85 5.08 24.70
CA ASP A 136 -11.75 4.17 25.83
C ASP A 136 -10.42 3.40 25.85
N ALA A 137 -9.39 3.86 25.11
CA ALA A 137 -8.13 3.13 24.97
C ALA A 137 -7.47 2.77 26.31
N LYS A 138 -7.46 3.70 27.28
CA LYS A 138 -6.93 3.45 28.64
C LYS A 138 -7.70 2.34 29.37
N GLN A 139 -9.02 2.36 29.27
CA GLN A 139 -9.88 1.35 29.89
C GLN A 139 -9.68 -0.02 29.23
N GLN A 140 -9.70 -0.07 27.89
CA GLN A 140 -9.47 -1.30 27.12
C GLN A 140 -8.09 -1.89 27.42
N LEU A 141 -7.07 -1.05 27.55
CA LEU A 141 -5.71 -1.47 27.90
C LEU A 141 -5.67 -2.11 29.29
N ALA A 142 -6.30 -1.50 30.30
CA ALA A 142 -6.39 -2.08 31.64
C ALA A 142 -7.13 -3.43 31.62
N ASP A 143 -8.26 -3.51 30.93
CA ASP A 143 -9.07 -4.72 30.84
C ASP A 143 -8.31 -5.86 30.13
N LEU A 144 -7.61 -5.55 29.02
CA LEU A 144 -6.83 -6.52 28.26
C LEU A 144 -5.58 -6.99 29.02
N GLN A 145 -4.97 -6.15 29.85
CA GLN A 145 -3.85 -6.55 30.69
C GLN A 145 -4.23 -7.67 31.67
N THR A 146 -5.47 -7.73 32.13
CA THR A 146 -5.95 -8.81 33.02
C THR A 146 -5.96 -10.19 32.36
N LYS A 147 -6.01 -10.26 31.01
CA LYS A 147 -5.99 -11.52 30.26
C LYS A 147 -4.59 -12.16 30.20
N LEU A 148 -3.55 -11.37 30.44
CA LEU A 148 -2.16 -11.76 30.22
C LEU A 148 -1.68 -12.92 31.11
N PRO A 149 -1.97 -12.94 32.43
CA PRO A 149 -1.60 -14.05 33.30
C PRO A 149 -2.25 -15.37 32.87
N GLY A 150 -3.51 -15.33 32.43
CA GLY A 150 -4.24 -16.50 31.95
C GLY A 150 -3.60 -17.13 30.71
N LEU A 151 -3.20 -16.32 29.73
CA LEU A 151 -2.49 -16.80 28.54
C LEU A 151 -1.13 -17.41 28.88
N LEU A 152 -0.36 -16.76 29.77
CA LEU A 152 0.93 -17.30 30.23
C LEU A 152 0.77 -18.65 30.93
N ALA A 153 -0.23 -18.81 31.78
CA ALA A 153 -0.52 -20.06 32.46
C ALA A 153 -0.93 -21.18 31.48
N ASN A 154 -1.76 -20.84 30.48
CA ASN A 154 -2.16 -21.76 29.43
C ASN A 154 -0.97 -22.23 28.59
N GLU A 155 -0.09 -21.32 28.18
CA GLU A 155 1.13 -21.65 27.42
C GLU A 155 2.09 -22.55 28.22
N GLN A 156 2.29 -22.25 29.51
CA GLN A 156 3.10 -23.10 30.38
C GLN A 156 2.50 -24.50 30.53
N SER A 157 1.18 -24.59 30.70
CA SER A 157 0.46 -25.86 30.81
C SER A 157 0.56 -26.68 29.52
N GLN A 158 0.42 -26.04 28.36
CA GLN A 158 0.62 -26.69 27.06
C GLN A 158 2.07 -27.17 26.86
N LYS A 159 3.07 -26.36 27.24
CA LYS A 159 4.49 -26.76 27.19
C LYS A 159 4.75 -27.98 28.08
N ARG A 160 4.21 -27.99 29.31
CA ARG A 160 4.30 -29.13 30.24
C ARG A 160 3.59 -30.37 29.69
N ALA A 161 2.41 -30.21 29.11
CA ALA A 161 1.66 -31.31 28.50
C ALA A 161 2.39 -31.91 27.30
N ARG A 162 2.94 -31.08 26.41
CA ARG A 162 3.80 -31.52 25.29
C ARG A 162 5.04 -32.23 25.80
N SER A 163 5.73 -31.69 26.81
CA SER A 163 6.89 -32.35 27.44
C SER A 163 6.52 -33.72 28.01
N ARG A 164 5.39 -33.84 28.72
CA ARG A 164 4.90 -35.12 29.25
C ARG A 164 4.52 -36.10 28.13
N ARG A 165 3.90 -35.64 27.05
CA ARG A 165 3.59 -36.47 25.88
C ARG A 165 4.86 -36.99 25.21
N ASN A 166 5.85 -36.12 25.05
CA ASN A 166 7.16 -36.51 24.50
C ASN A 166 7.89 -37.49 25.43
N LYS A 167 7.80 -37.31 26.76
CA LYS A 167 8.33 -38.28 27.73
C LYS A 167 7.58 -39.61 27.69
N ARG A 168 6.26 -39.61 27.57
CA ARG A 168 5.45 -40.84 27.42
C ARG A 168 5.74 -41.56 26.11
N ILE A 169 5.89 -40.82 25.01
CA ILE A 169 6.31 -41.37 23.71
C ILE A 169 7.72 -41.95 23.83
N ALA A 170 8.65 -41.27 24.51
CA ALA A 170 10.00 -41.78 24.74
C ALA A 170 10.03 -43.03 25.64
N ILE A 171 9.17 -43.12 26.66
CA ILE A 171 9.05 -44.29 27.53
C ILE A 171 8.38 -45.46 26.79
N ILE A 172 7.31 -45.21 26.02
CA ILE A 172 6.67 -46.25 25.19
C ILE A 172 7.62 -46.70 24.08
N ALA A 173 8.36 -45.79 23.44
CA ALA A 173 9.41 -46.13 22.49
C ALA A 173 10.54 -46.93 23.16
N GLY A 174 10.93 -46.59 24.40
CA GLY A 174 11.90 -47.37 25.18
C GLY A 174 11.41 -48.77 25.51
N ILE A 175 10.15 -48.93 25.92
CA ILE A 175 9.53 -50.24 26.19
C ILE A 175 9.36 -51.06 24.90
N VAL A 176 9.00 -50.44 23.79
CA VAL A 176 8.90 -51.08 22.47
C VAL A 176 10.28 -51.44 21.90
N VAL A 177 11.32 -50.64 22.13
CA VAL A 177 12.71 -50.98 21.76
C VAL A 177 13.23 -52.13 22.61
N VAL A 178 12.92 -52.19 23.92
CA VAL A 178 13.28 -53.34 24.77
C VAL A 178 12.54 -54.61 24.35
N LEU A 179 11.25 -54.53 23.97
CA LEU A 179 10.49 -55.67 23.42
C LEU A 179 10.93 -56.08 22.01
N LEU A 180 11.36 -55.13 21.16
CA LEU A 180 11.89 -55.41 19.81
C LEU A 180 13.36 -55.89 19.81
N VAL A 181 14.12 -55.62 20.88
CA VAL A 181 15.46 -56.20 21.08
C VAL A 181 15.38 -57.65 21.55
N VAL A 182 14.29 -58.05 22.24
CA VAL A 182 14.05 -59.44 22.66
C VAL A 182 13.48 -60.32 21.53
N ILE A 183 12.83 -59.76 20.51
CA ILE A 183 12.24 -60.54 19.39
C ILE A 183 12.98 -60.36 18.05
N GLY A 184 14.03 -59.55 18.01
CA GLY A 184 14.93 -59.45 16.86
C GLY A 184 14.50 -58.39 15.85
N GLY A 185 15.43 -57.48 15.54
CA GLY A 185 15.33 -56.56 14.40
C GLY A 185 14.99 -55.10 14.72
N GLY A 186 15.13 -54.65 15.96
CA GLY A 186 14.65 -53.32 16.41
C GLY A 186 15.54 -52.09 16.17
N PHE A 187 16.60 -52.13 15.35
CA PHE A 187 17.45 -50.94 15.12
C PHE A 187 17.12 -50.11 13.88
N ALA A 188 16.18 -50.55 13.03
CA ALA A 188 15.85 -49.83 11.80
C ALA A 188 14.68 -48.83 11.90
N TYR A 189 13.75 -48.98 12.85
CA TYR A 189 12.43 -48.32 12.70
C TYR A 189 12.32 -46.88 13.21
N HIS A 190 13.15 -46.45 14.18
CA HIS A 190 13.06 -45.09 14.74
C HIS A 190 13.82 -44.02 13.95
N ALA A 191 14.83 -44.41 13.15
CA ALA A 191 15.42 -43.54 12.15
C ALA A 191 14.46 -43.29 10.97
N HIS A 192 13.54 -44.22 10.69
CA HIS A 192 12.67 -44.17 9.52
C HIS A 192 11.48 -43.20 9.64
N THR A 193 10.92 -42.91 10.83
CA THR A 193 9.71 -42.06 10.95
C THR A 193 10.01 -40.55 10.97
N VAL A 194 11.10 -40.12 11.62
CA VAL A 194 11.60 -38.74 11.50
C VAL A 194 12.19 -38.49 10.10
N SER A 195 12.83 -39.51 9.51
CA SER A 195 13.28 -39.47 8.12
C SER A 195 12.10 -39.40 7.13
N ALA A 196 11.01 -40.12 7.36
CA ALA A 196 9.83 -40.09 6.49
C ALA A 196 9.13 -38.72 6.50
N LEU A 197 8.95 -38.10 7.67
CA LEU A 197 8.35 -36.77 7.77
C LEU A 197 9.26 -35.70 7.15
N ASN A 198 10.57 -35.73 7.43
CA ASN A 198 11.53 -34.81 6.81
C ASN A 198 11.61 -35.03 5.29
N LYS A 199 11.49 -36.26 4.80
CA LYS A 199 11.37 -36.57 3.36
C LYS A 199 10.09 -36.01 2.77
N GLN A 200 8.94 -36.18 3.41
CA GLN A 200 7.67 -35.61 2.94
C GLN A 200 7.69 -34.08 2.90
N VAL A 201 8.24 -33.43 3.93
CA VAL A 201 8.42 -31.97 3.94
C VAL A 201 9.36 -31.51 2.83
N THR A 202 10.46 -32.24 2.61
CA THR A 202 11.42 -31.93 1.54
C THR A 202 10.79 -32.09 0.17
N VAL A 203 10.06 -33.19 -0.07
CA VAL A 203 9.34 -33.45 -1.33
C VAL A 203 8.26 -32.39 -1.58
N GLN A 204 7.49 -32.03 -0.55
CA GLN A 204 6.47 -30.97 -0.65
C GLN A 204 7.10 -29.61 -0.99
N ARG A 205 8.20 -29.25 -0.30
CA ARG A 205 8.92 -27.99 -0.57
C ARG A 205 9.54 -27.97 -1.96
N GLN A 206 10.06 -29.09 -2.45
CA GLN A 206 10.54 -29.22 -3.84
C GLN A 206 9.39 -29.07 -4.85
N ALA A 207 8.23 -29.67 -4.58
CA ALA A 207 7.05 -29.50 -5.42
C ALA A 207 6.56 -28.04 -5.43
N ASN A 208 6.54 -27.37 -4.28
CA ASN A 208 6.15 -25.97 -4.13
C ASN A 208 7.13 -25.01 -4.82
N ALA A 209 8.44 -25.26 -4.73
CA ALA A 209 9.49 -24.47 -5.36
C ALA A 209 9.27 -24.34 -6.88
N SER A 210 8.69 -25.36 -7.53
CA SER A 210 8.37 -25.31 -8.95
C SER A 210 7.35 -24.22 -9.29
N SER A 211 6.41 -23.90 -8.40
CA SER A 211 5.42 -22.83 -8.62
C SER A 211 6.03 -21.44 -8.43
N PHE A 212 6.98 -21.30 -7.51
CA PHE A 212 7.74 -20.08 -7.28
C PHE A 212 8.68 -19.77 -8.45
N ASN A 213 9.41 -20.78 -8.94
CA ASN A 213 10.38 -20.63 -10.04
C ASN A 213 9.71 -20.31 -11.39
N LYS A 214 8.39 -20.53 -11.52
CA LYS A 214 7.61 -20.14 -12.71
C LYS A 214 7.25 -18.65 -12.73
N LEU A 215 7.46 -17.92 -11.63
CA LEU A 215 7.20 -16.50 -11.57
C LEU A 215 8.33 -15.68 -12.22
N PRO A 216 8.06 -14.46 -12.71
CA PRO A 216 9.10 -13.53 -13.13
C PRO A 216 10.13 -13.24 -12.02
N SER A 217 11.40 -13.04 -12.38
CA SER A 217 12.52 -12.89 -11.42
C SER A 217 12.36 -11.71 -10.46
N ASN A 218 11.84 -10.58 -10.93
CA ASN A 218 11.49 -9.43 -10.08
C ASN A 218 10.40 -9.79 -9.06
N THR A 219 9.34 -10.48 -9.49
CA THR A 219 8.28 -10.96 -8.61
C THR A 219 8.78 -12.02 -7.61
N GLN A 220 9.74 -12.86 -8.00
CA GLN A 220 10.40 -13.78 -7.07
C GLN A 220 11.14 -13.02 -5.96
N GLN A 221 11.83 -11.93 -6.31
CA GLN A 221 12.55 -11.11 -5.34
C GLN A 221 11.58 -10.41 -4.37
N ASP A 222 10.53 -9.77 -4.87
CA ASP A 222 9.53 -9.12 -4.01
C ASP A 222 8.86 -10.11 -3.04
N ILE A 223 8.58 -11.33 -3.49
CA ILE A 223 8.01 -12.39 -2.65
C ILE A 223 9.00 -12.84 -1.58
N LYS A 224 10.29 -12.94 -1.90
CA LYS A 224 11.34 -13.24 -0.90
C LYS A 224 11.41 -12.14 0.16
N ASP A 225 11.40 -10.87 -0.26
CA ASP A 225 11.50 -9.73 0.65
C ASP A 225 10.26 -9.63 1.55
N MET A 226 9.07 -9.87 0.97
CA MET A 226 7.83 -10.00 1.73
C MET A 226 7.94 -11.13 2.75
N LEU A 227 8.31 -12.34 2.34
CA LEU A 227 8.36 -13.48 3.25
C LEU A 227 9.45 -13.36 4.31
N ALA A 228 10.58 -12.73 4.00
CA ALA A 228 11.61 -12.43 4.97
C ALA A 228 11.08 -11.55 6.11
N THR A 229 10.23 -10.57 5.77
CA THR A 229 9.55 -9.69 6.75
C THR A 229 8.63 -10.47 7.71
N TYR A 230 8.03 -11.56 7.23
CA TYR A 230 7.13 -12.42 8.01
C TYR A 230 7.78 -13.72 8.52
N HIS A 231 9.11 -13.85 8.39
CA HIS A 231 9.86 -15.07 8.72
C HIS A 231 9.34 -16.36 8.02
N GLY A 232 8.69 -16.20 6.87
CA GLY A 232 8.15 -17.30 6.07
C GLY A 232 9.20 -17.92 5.14
N ASN A 233 8.95 -19.16 4.70
CA ASN A 233 9.77 -19.83 3.70
C ASN A 233 9.02 -19.85 2.36
N VAL A 234 9.66 -19.37 1.28
CA VAL A 234 9.07 -19.37 -0.07
C VAL A 234 8.56 -20.75 -0.51
N ASN A 235 9.18 -21.82 -0.03
CA ASN A 235 8.80 -23.19 -0.41
C ASN A 235 7.65 -23.76 0.45
N ASP A 236 7.15 -23.01 1.43
CA ASP A 236 5.94 -23.39 2.18
C ASP A 236 4.65 -22.90 1.50
N TYR A 237 4.77 -22.28 0.32
CA TYR A 237 3.68 -21.71 -0.45
C TYR A 237 3.63 -22.26 -1.87
N THR A 238 2.43 -22.29 -2.44
CA THR A 238 2.25 -22.37 -3.90
C THR A 238 1.81 -21.02 -4.46
N TYR A 239 2.27 -20.72 -5.66
CA TYR A 239 2.02 -19.44 -6.33
C TYR A 239 1.40 -19.65 -7.70
N THR A 240 0.45 -18.79 -8.04
CA THR A 240 -0.22 -18.78 -9.35
C THR A 240 -0.25 -17.35 -9.87
N LEU A 241 0.41 -17.12 -11.01
CA LEU A 241 0.30 -15.87 -11.76
C LEU A 241 -1.10 -15.79 -12.39
N LYS A 242 -1.93 -14.86 -11.92
CA LYS A 242 -3.30 -14.65 -12.42
C LYS A 242 -3.35 -13.70 -13.59
N GLN A 243 -2.50 -12.67 -13.56
CA GLN A 243 -2.46 -11.64 -14.60
C GLN A 243 -1.04 -11.09 -14.72
N LYS A 244 -0.61 -10.88 -15.96
CA LYS A 244 0.63 -10.20 -16.31
C LYS A 244 0.30 -8.99 -17.17
N THR A 245 0.77 -7.82 -16.77
CA THR A 245 0.71 -6.58 -17.56
C THR A 245 2.12 -6.05 -17.78
N ALA A 246 2.24 -4.95 -18.54
CA ALA A 246 3.51 -4.24 -18.68
C ALA A 246 4.03 -3.68 -17.35
N ASN A 247 3.14 -3.36 -16.41
CA ASN A 247 3.47 -2.60 -15.21
C ASN A 247 3.43 -3.44 -13.93
N TYR A 248 2.70 -4.56 -13.91
CA TYR A 248 2.52 -5.36 -12.70
C TYR A 248 2.18 -6.84 -12.98
N ASN A 249 2.39 -7.67 -11.96
CA ASN A 249 1.97 -9.06 -11.90
C ASN A 249 0.98 -9.25 -10.74
N ILE A 250 -0.14 -9.92 -10.99
CA ILE A 250 -1.05 -10.35 -9.93
C ILE A 250 -0.76 -11.81 -9.62
N VAL A 251 -0.29 -12.09 -8.41
CA VAL A 251 0.02 -13.45 -7.95
C VAL A 251 -0.88 -13.81 -6.78
N THR A 252 -1.58 -14.93 -6.92
CA THR A 252 -2.26 -15.60 -5.81
C THR A 252 -1.27 -16.55 -5.14
N TYR A 253 -1.23 -16.55 -3.81
CA TYR A 253 -0.44 -17.49 -3.02
C TYR A 253 -1.35 -18.30 -2.09
N LYS A 254 -0.95 -19.54 -1.80
CA LYS A 254 -1.62 -20.43 -0.86
C LYS A 254 -0.58 -21.17 -0.03
N PHE A 255 -0.74 -21.15 1.29
CA PHE A 255 0.12 -21.90 2.20
C PHE A 255 -0.16 -23.40 2.08
N VAL A 256 0.91 -24.18 1.98
CA VAL A 256 0.90 -25.65 1.89
C VAL A 256 2.04 -26.27 2.71
N GLY A 257 2.66 -25.49 3.59
CA GLY A 257 3.74 -25.93 4.46
C GLY A 257 3.26 -26.85 5.60
N PRO A 258 4.19 -27.60 6.21
CA PRO A 258 3.87 -28.54 7.29
C PRO A 258 3.65 -27.87 8.66
N ASP A 259 4.01 -26.59 8.81
CA ASP A 259 4.06 -25.90 10.09
C ASP A 259 3.50 -24.47 9.99
N HIS A 260 2.25 -24.29 10.42
CA HIS A 260 1.60 -22.98 10.52
C HIS A 260 2.11 -22.14 11.71
N SER A 261 2.96 -22.68 12.59
CA SER A 261 3.31 -22.01 13.85
C SER A 261 4.27 -20.82 13.69
N LYS A 262 4.96 -20.76 12.55
CA LYS A 262 5.98 -19.76 12.20
C LYS A 262 5.50 -18.74 11.17
N ASP A 263 4.31 -18.91 10.62
CA ASP A 263 3.84 -18.10 9.50
C ASP A 263 2.74 -17.13 9.94
N ILE A 264 2.99 -15.83 9.73
CA ILE A 264 2.11 -14.73 10.14
C ILE A 264 1.25 -14.26 8.95
N LEU A 265 1.50 -14.77 7.74
CA LEU A 265 0.69 -14.45 6.58
C LEU A 265 -0.66 -15.20 6.61
N PRO A 266 -1.71 -14.61 6.01
CA PRO A 266 -2.95 -15.33 5.74
C PRO A 266 -2.69 -16.61 4.94
N THR A 267 -3.43 -17.68 5.24
CA THR A 267 -3.28 -19.00 4.59
C THR A 267 -3.46 -18.98 3.07
N SER A 268 -4.09 -17.94 2.52
CA SER A 268 -4.07 -17.62 1.09
C SER A 268 -4.33 -16.13 0.87
N GLY A 269 -3.93 -15.62 -0.29
CA GLY A 269 -4.18 -14.23 -0.66
C GLY A 269 -3.80 -13.93 -2.11
N THR A 270 -4.21 -12.78 -2.60
CA THR A 270 -3.82 -12.25 -3.92
C THR A 270 -3.11 -10.92 -3.73
N ARG A 271 -1.94 -10.76 -4.35
CA ARG A 271 -1.14 -9.53 -4.28
C ARG A 271 -0.71 -9.08 -5.66
N THR A 272 -0.61 -7.77 -5.81
CA THR A 272 -0.10 -7.09 -7.01
C THR A 272 1.35 -6.70 -6.76
N TYR A 273 2.24 -7.13 -7.63
CA TYR A 273 3.68 -6.87 -7.60
C TYR A 273 4.02 -5.94 -8.76
N ASN A 274 4.54 -4.76 -8.47
CA ASN A 274 4.92 -3.80 -9.49
C ASN A 274 6.19 -4.26 -10.18
N GLN A 275 6.22 -4.25 -11.52
CA GLN A 275 7.44 -4.56 -12.26
C GLN A 275 8.40 -3.37 -12.35
N THR A 276 7.92 -2.16 -12.03
CA THR A 276 8.71 -0.92 -12.01
C THR A 276 9.50 -0.76 -10.71
N ALA A 277 10.39 -1.71 -10.45
CA ALA A 277 11.51 -1.53 -9.53
C ALA A 277 12.80 -1.43 -10.39
N ILE A 278 13.08 -0.20 -10.80
CA ILE A 278 14.40 0.38 -11.12
C ILE A 278 15.43 -0.60 -11.73
N SER A 279 15.57 -0.56 -13.06
CA SER A 279 16.87 -0.82 -13.67
C SER A 279 17.78 0.35 -13.33
N HIS A 280 18.60 0.21 -12.28
CA HIS A 280 19.83 0.99 -12.21
C HIS A 280 20.80 0.34 -13.21
N GLN A 281 20.88 0.93 -14.40
CA GLN A 281 22.13 0.91 -15.17
C GLN A 281 23.04 2.01 -14.63
#